data_AF-A0A6B1CZJ5-F1
#
_entry.id   AF-A0A6B1CZJ5-F1
#
_cell.length_a   1.000
_cell.length_b   1.000
_cell.length_c   1.000
_cell.angle_alpha   90.00
_cell.angle_beta   90.00
_cell.angle_gamma   90.00
#
_symmetry.space_group_name_H-M   'P 1'
#
loop_
_entity.id
_entity.type
_entity.pdbx_description
1 polymer ?
#
loop_
_entity_poly.entity_id
_entity_poly.type
_entity_poly.pdbx_seq_one_letter_code
_entity_poly.pdbx_strand_id
1 'polypeptide(L)'
;MGYLKNHLATMVTGVFAAVLTVLWVWFNGFAPVLDFVFIMAVPISWFLVIVLWLAQMSTDYMHGQGQSTETAHSQITVQNNGRSMETAREDLSKELDSLKKDVKLKDEQIEKLQKQISALKTRVEIELIQTELARLRALASD
;
A
#
# COMPACT_ATOMS: atom_id res chain seq x y z
N MET A 1 8.52 16.77 13.50
CA MET A 1 9.56 17.12 14.49
C MET A 1 10.79 16.24 14.25
N GLY A 2 11.92 16.85 13.90
CA GLY A 2 13.24 16.23 13.70
C GLY A 2 13.37 15.14 12.63
N TYR A 3 13.53 15.50 11.35
CA TYR A 3 13.96 14.57 10.27
C TYR A 3 15.23 13.78 10.65
N LEU A 4 16.04 14.33 11.56
CA LEU A 4 17.25 13.75 12.11
C LEU A 4 17.01 12.73 13.24
N LYS A 5 15.86 12.77 13.94
CA LYS A 5 15.58 11.87 15.08
C LYS A 5 15.20 10.46 14.62
N ASN A 6 14.38 10.32 13.58
CA ASN A 6 14.02 9.00 13.04
C ASN A 6 15.19 8.31 12.33
N HIS A 7 16.19 9.06 11.86
CA HIS A 7 17.41 8.53 11.25
C HIS A 7 18.66 8.63 12.15
N LEU A 8 18.51 8.97 13.43
CA LEU A 8 19.67 9.16 14.30
C LEU A 8 20.45 7.85 14.49
N ALA A 9 19.74 6.73 14.65
CA ALA A 9 20.35 5.41 14.86
C ALA A 9 21.11 4.90 13.63
N THR A 10 20.60 5.16 12.42
CA THR A 10 21.30 4.82 11.17
C THR A 10 22.48 5.76 10.95
N MET A 11 22.33 7.04 11.25
CA MET A 11 23.40 8.02 11.08
C MET A 11 24.57 7.74 12.03
N VAL A 12 24.31 7.47 13.32
CA VAL A 12 25.38 7.10 14.27
C VAL A 12 26.07 5.79 13.89
N THR A 13 25.31 4.78 13.42
CA THR A 13 25.88 3.50 12.99
C THR A 13 26.66 3.63 11.69
N GLY A 14 26.19 4.48 10.76
CA GLY A 14 26.89 4.79 9.51
C GLY A 14 28.19 5.56 9.75
N VAL A 15 28.18 6.56 10.64
CA VAL A 15 29.39 7.28 11.05
C VAL A 15 30.37 6.31 11.72
N PHE A 16 29.91 5.42 12.60
CA PHE A 16 30.76 4.41 13.22
C PHE A 16 31.39 3.46 12.18
N ALA A 17 30.61 2.98 11.21
CA ALA A 17 31.12 2.14 10.12
C ALA A 17 32.16 2.89 9.24
N ALA A 18 31.93 4.18 8.98
CA ALA A 18 32.87 5.02 8.25
C ALA A 18 34.18 5.22 9.04
N VAL A 19 34.11 5.50 10.34
CA VAL A 19 35.30 5.61 11.21
C VAL A 19 36.07 4.30 11.21
N LEU A 20 35.40 3.15 11.38
CA LEU A 20 36.04 1.83 11.31
C LEU A 20 36.74 1.60 9.97
N THR A 21 36.14 2.04 8.86
CA THR A 21 36.72 1.90 7.51
C THR A 21 37.97 2.78 7.34
N VAL A 22 37.94 4.03 7.81
CA VAL A 22 39.09 4.93 7.78
C VAL A 22 40.20 4.42 8.70
N LEU A 23 39.83 3.93 9.88
CA LEU A 23 40.74 3.35 10.84
C LEU A 23 41.43 2.11 10.27
N TRP A 24 40.72 1.28 9.51
CA TRP A 24 41.30 0.14 8.81
C TRP A 24 42.40 0.57 7.84
N VAL A 25 42.17 1.56 6.98
CA VAL A 25 43.19 2.06 6.02
C VAL A 25 44.43 2.58 6.75
N TRP A 26 44.28 3.16 7.94
CA TRP A 26 45.41 3.65 8.74
C TRP A 26 46.19 2.52 9.43
N PHE A 27 45.49 1.51 9.96
CA PHE A 27 46.10 0.38 10.66
C PHE A 27 46.58 -0.74 9.73
N ASN A 28 46.22 -0.69 8.45
CA ASN A 28 46.63 -1.65 7.43
C ASN A 28 48.16 -1.66 7.29
N GLY A 29 48.81 -2.68 7.85
CA GLY A 29 50.26 -2.85 7.87
C GLY A 29 50.93 -2.89 9.24
N PHE A 30 50.22 -2.60 10.34
CA PHE A 30 50.80 -2.67 11.70
C PHE A 30 50.77 -4.08 12.31
N ALA A 31 49.71 -4.86 12.07
CA ALA A 31 49.58 -6.23 12.58
C ALA A 31 48.57 -7.06 11.75
N PRO A 32 48.91 -8.30 11.33
CA PRO A 32 48.02 -9.16 10.55
C PRO A 32 46.71 -9.53 11.26
N VAL A 33 46.74 -9.58 12.60
CA VAL A 33 45.56 -9.91 13.42
C VAL A 33 44.52 -8.80 13.37
N LEU A 34 44.94 -7.53 13.38
CA LEU A 34 44.03 -6.39 13.26
C LEU A 34 43.39 -6.36 11.87
N ASP A 35 44.17 -6.59 10.82
CA ASP A 35 43.69 -6.61 9.44
C ASP A 35 42.57 -7.65 9.23
N PHE A 36 42.73 -8.86 9.79
CA PHE A 36 41.70 -9.89 9.78
C PHE A 36 40.41 -9.47 10.54
N VAL A 37 40.54 -8.76 11.66
CA VAL A 37 39.35 -8.26 12.38
C VAL A 37 38.63 -7.22 11.55
N PHE A 38 39.35 -6.30 10.92
CA PHE A 38 38.76 -5.25 10.10
C PHE A 38 38.13 -5.79 8.81
N ILE A 39 38.73 -6.78 8.13
CA ILE A 39 38.17 -7.37 6.90
C ILE A 39 36.77 -7.99 7.13
N MET A 40 36.52 -8.49 8.34
CA MET A 40 35.22 -9.04 8.75
C MET A 40 34.30 -7.99 9.37
N ALA A 41 34.84 -7.11 10.21
CA ALA A 41 34.04 -6.12 10.93
C ALA A 41 33.47 -5.01 10.03
N VAL A 42 34.24 -4.55 9.04
CA VAL A 42 33.80 -3.52 8.09
C VAL A 42 32.52 -3.94 7.36
N PRO A 43 32.44 -5.08 6.66
CA PRO A 43 31.23 -5.48 5.96
C PRO A 43 30.05 -5.75 6.91
N ILE A 44 30.29 -6.30 8.11
CA ILE A 44 29.23 -6.52 9.12
C ILE A 44 28.63 -5.20 9.59
N SER A 45 29.47 -4.18 9.82
CA SER A 45 29.01 -2.86 10.23
C SER A 45 28.16 -2.18 9.15
N TRP A 46 28.58 -2.25 7.89
CA TRP A 46 27.81 -1.75 6.75
C TRP A 46 26.48 -2.50 6.55
N PHE A 47 26.47 -3.81 6.78
CA PHE A 47 25.24 -4.60 6.75
C PHE A 47 24.25 -4.13 7.83
N LEU A 48 24.72 -3.90 9.06
CA LEU A 48 23.89 -3.38 10.16
C LEU A 48 23.31 -1.99 9.84
N VAL A 49 24.06 -1.12 9.17
CA VAL A 49 23.56 0.20 8.72
C VAL A 49 22.34 0.04 7.81
N ILE A 50 22.41 -0.88 6.83
CA ILE A 50 21.31 -1.15 5.90
C ILE A 50 20.11 -1.73 6.63
N VAL A 51 20.31 -2.69 7.55
CA VAL A 51 19.24 -3.28 8.34
C VAL A 51 18.55 -2.24 9.23
N LEU A 52 19.30 -1.36 9.89
CA LEU A 52 18.75 -0.24 10.65
C LEU A 52 17.97 0.73 9.76
N TRP A 53 18.42 0.96 8.52
CA TRP A 53 17.73 1.81 7.56
C TRP A 53 16.40 1.22 7.11
N LEU A 54 16.36 -0.08 6.81
CA LEU A 54 15.12 -0.79 6.49
C LEU A 54 14.15 -0.84 7.68
N ALA A 55 14.66 -1.01 8.91
CA ALA A 55 13.84 -1.00 10.12
C ALA A 55 13.17 0.37 10.36
N GLN A 56 13.90 1.46 10.10
CA GLN A 56 13.36 2.81 10.18
C GLN A 56 12.34 3.09 9.08
N MET A 57 12.63 2.68 7.85
CA MET A 57 11.69 2.78 6.73
C MET A 57 10.36 2.08 7.07
N SER A 58 10.41 0.85 7.59
CA SER A 58 9.22 0.11 8.04
C SER A 58 8.42 0.85 9.12
N THR A 59 9.12 1.42 10.10
CA THR A 59 8.49 2.18 11.19
C THR A 59 7.83 3.46 10.67
N ASP A 60 8.42 4.13 9.67
CA ASP A 60 7.89 5.33 9.04
C ASP A 60 6.64 5.02 8.19
N TYR A 61 6.62 3.87 7.49
CA TYR A 61 5.43 3.37 6.80
C TYR A 61 4.27 3.08 7.77
N MET A 62 4.56 2.64 9.00
CA MET A 62 3.53 2.39 10.02
C MET A 62 3.13 3.65 10.81
N HIS A 63 3.99 4.68 10.90
CA HIS A 63 3.72 5.92 11.64
C HIS A 63 3.25 7.11 10.78
N GLY A 64 3.18 6.98 9.45
CA GLY A 64 2.61 7.99 8.55
C GLY A 64 1.14 8.36 8.78
N GLN A 65 0.45 7.70 9.73
CA GLN A 65 -0.93 8.00 10.12
C GLN A 65 -1.06 8.66 11.51
N GLY A 66 0.04 9.08 12.14
CA GLY A 66 0.01 9.72 13.47
C GLY A 66 1.07 10.81 13.62
N GLN A 67 0.64 12.07 13.69
CA GLN A 67 1.51 13.25 13.82
C GLN A 67 2.50 13.17 14.99
N SER A 68 3.72 13.60 14.71
CA SER A 68 4.84 13.73 15.63
C SER A 68 4.55 14.75 16.74
N THR A 69 4.82 14.41 18.00
CA THR A 69 5.17 15.42 19.02
C THR A 69 6.34 14.93 19.87
N GLU A 70 7.47 15.62 19.77
CA GLU A 70 8.62 15.53 20.68
C GLU A 70 8.21 15.97 22.09
N THR A 71 8.64 15.25 23.12
CA THR A 71 9.66 15.75 24.06
C THR A 71 10.10 14.65 25.03
N ALA A 72 11.37 14.72 25.39
CA ALA A 72 12.02 13.82 26.33
C ALA A 72 11.49 14.04 27.76
N HIS A 73 10.81 13.05 28.32
CA HIS A 73 10.92 12.74 29.74
C HIS A 73 10.43 11.32 29.96
N SER A 74 11.21 10.54 30.71
CA SER A 74 10.74 9.34 31.38
C SER A 74 9.40 9.65 32.06
N GLN A 75 8.32 8.97 31.69
CA GLN A 75 7.21 8.57 32.56
C GLN A 75 6.05 8.02 31.71
N ILE A 76 5.60 6.84 32.12
CA ILE A 76 4.34 6.20 31.72
C ILE A 76 3.23 7.24 31.58
N THR A 77 2.69 7.42 30.38
CA THR A 77 1.38 8.06 30.18
C THR A 77 0.62 7.24 29.15
N VAL A 78 -0.38 6.52 29.63
CA VAL A 78 -1.52 6.05 28.83
C VAL A 78 -2.19 7.30 28.26
N GLN A 79 -1.75 7.76 27.07
CA GLN A 79 -2.43 8.84 26.37
C GLN A 79 -3.47 8.20 25.45
N ASN A 80 -4.67 8.12 26.02
CA ASN A 80 -5.93 7.94 25.31
C ASN A 80 -6.02 8.95 24.15
N ASN A 81 -5.73 8.51 22.92
CA ASN A 81 -5.95 9.28 21.69
C ASN A 81 -7.45 9.27 21.31
N GLY A 82 -8.28 9.89 22.15
CA GLY A 82 -9.72 10.01 22.02
C GLY A 82 -10.20 10.95 20.89
N ARG A 83 -9.41 11.16 19.82
CA ARG A 83 -9.84 11.97 18.65
C ARG A 83 -9.58 11.32 17.28
N SER A 84 -9.18 10.05 17.24
CA SER A 84 -8.96 9.36 15.95
C SER A 84 -10.11 8.45 15.54
N MET A 85 -10.93 7.96 16.48
CA MET A 85 -11.99 7.00 16.17
C MET A 85 -13.25 7.66 15.58
N GLU A 86 -13.61 8.87 16.00
CA GLU A 86 -14.76 9.60 15.41
C GLU A 86 -14.45 10.09 14.00
N THR A 87 -13.29 10.70 13.75
CA THR A 87 -12.90 11.17 12.42
C THR A 87 -12.70 10.00 11.44
N ALA A 88 -12.07 8.90 11.88
CA ALA A 88 -11.96 7.69 11.06
C ALA A 88 -13.33 7.05 10.81
N ARG A 89 -14.26 7.09 11.78
CA ARG A 89 -15.65 6.65 11.59
C ARG A 89 -16.39 7.55 10.58
N GLU A 90 -16.18 8.85 10.63
CA GLU A 90 -16.81 9.79 9.68
C GLU A 90 -16.30 9.59 8.25
N ASP A 91 -15.00 9.39 8.06
CA ASP A 91 -14.43 9.16 6.73
C ASP A 91 -14.82 7.78 6.18
N LEU A 92 -14.80 6.74 7.02
CA LEU A 92 -15.35 5.43 6.65
C LEU A 92 -16.86 5.52 6.33
N SER A 93 -17.62 6.35 7.06
CA SER A 93 -19.04 6.56 6.79
C SER A 93 -19.28 7.27 5.47
N LYS A 94 -18.45 8.28 5.14
CA LYS A 94 -18.51 8.97 3.84
C LYS A 94 -18.16 8.03 2.68
N GLU A 95 -17.12 7.21 2.84
CA GLU A 95 -16.76 6.19 1.85
C GLU A 95 -17.89 5.18 1.67
N LEU A 96 -18.50 4.70 2.77
CA LEU A 96 -19.62 3.76 2.73
C LEU A 96 -20.85 4.35 2.01
N ASP A 97 -21.19 5.61 2.27
CA ASP A 97 -22.28 6.30 1.59
C ASP A 97 -21.99 6.53 0.10
N SER A 98 -20.74 6.85 -0.25
CA SER A 98 -20.32 7.00 -1.64
C SER A 98 -20.37 5.67 -2.40
N LEU A 99 -19.88 4.60 -1.79
CA LEU A 99 -19.86 3.26 -2.38
C LEU A 99 -21.29 2.71 -2.51
N LYS A 100 -22.15 2.97 -1.54
CA LYS A 100 -23.57 2.62 -1.60
C LYS A 100 -24.30 3.35 -2.74
N LYS A 101 -23.94 4.59 -3.05
CA LYS A 101 -24.47 5.32 -4.20
C LYS A 101 -23.98 4.72 -5.53
N ASP A 102 -22.69 4.39 -5.63
CA ASP A 102 -22.13 3.76 -6.83
C ASP A 102 -22.77 2.39 -7.11
N VAL A 103 -22.95 1.57 -6.07
CA VAL A 103 -23.64 0.27 -6.18
C VAL A 103 -25.09 0.45 -6.64
N LYS A 104 -25.86 1.39 -6.06
CA LYS A 104 -27.23 1.66 -6.52
C LYS A 104 -27.28 2.10 -7.98
N LEU A 105 -26.38 2.96 -8.41
CA LEU A 105 -26.31 3.41 -9.80
C LEU A 105 -25.94 2.24 -10.74
N LYS A 106 -25.07 1.33 -10.31
CA LYS A 106 -24.74 0.12 -11.06
C LYS A 106 -25.92 -0.86 -11.13
N ASP A 107 -26.67 -1.04 -10.06
CA ASP A 107 -27.90 -1.85 -10.06
C ASP A 107 -28.94 -1.29 -11.04
N GLU A 108 -29.15 0.03 -11.07
CA GLU A 108 -30.03 0.69 -12.05
C GLU A 108 -29.55 0.46 -13.51
N GLN A 109 -28.23 0.50 -13.74
CA GLN A 109 -27.66 0.20 -15.06
C GLN A 109 -27.83 -1.27 -15.44
N ILE A 110 -27.68 -2.20 -14.50
CA ILE A 110 -27.91 -3.63 -14.71
C ILE A 110 -29.37 -3.88 -15.06
N GLU A 111 -30.32 -3.26 -14.35
CA GLU A 111 -31.75 -3.38 -14.66
C GLU A 111 -32.07 -2.83 -16.06
N LYS A 112 -31.52 -1.67 -16.40
CA LYS A 112 -31.68 -1.08 -17.73
C LYS A 112 -31.10 -1.97 -18.83
N LEU A 113 -29.93 -2.60 -18.60
CA LEU A 113 -29.33 -3.54 -19.54
C LEU A 113 -30.16 -4.81 -19.68
N GLN A 114 -30.64 -5.40 -18.58
CA GLN A 114 -31.54 -6.55 -18.59
C GLN A 114 -32.81 -6.27 -19.40
N LYS A 115 -33.40 -5.08 -19.23
CA LYS A 115 -34.57 -4.65 -20.00
C LYS A 115 -34.26 -4.52 -21.49
N GLN A 116 -33.09 -3.99 -21.86
CA GLN A 116 -32.65 -3.93 -23.26
C GLN A 116 -32.43 -5.32 -23.85
N ILE A 117 -31.79 -6.24 -23.13
CA ILE A 117 -31.57 -7.63 -23.57
C ILE A 117 -32.90 -8.34 -23.78
N SER A 118 -33.85 -8.20 -22.85
CA SER A 118 -35.18 -8.78 -22.97
C SER A 118 -35.94 -8.23 -24.19
N ALA A 119 -35.95 -6.91 -24.35
CA ALA A 119 -36.60 -6.27 -25.50
C ALA A 119 -35.98 -6.71 -26.84
N LEU A 120 -34.65 -6.81 -26.90
CA LEU A 120 -33.94 -7.23 -28.10
C LEU A 120 -34.21 -8.71 -28.42
N LYS A 121 -34.21 -9.59 -27.40
CA LYS A 121 -34.55 -11.00 -27.55
C LYS A 121 -35.95 -11.19 -28.12
N THR A 122 -36.94 -10.46 -27.59
CA THR A 122 -38.32 -10.52 -28.10
C THR A 122 -38.42 -10.06 -29.56
N ARG A 123 -37.67 -9.02 -29.96
CA ARG A 123 -37.64 -8.60 -31.38
C ARG A 123 -37.08 -9.68 -32.30
N VAL A 124 -35.98 -10.31 -31.91
CA VAL A 124 -35.34 -11.39 -32.69
C VAL A 124 -36.28 -12.57 -32.85
N GLU A 125 -37.00 -12.96 -31.80
CA GLU A 125 -37.99 -14.04 -31.86
C GLU A 125 -39.15 -13.70 -32.83
N ILE A 126 -39.60 -12.45 -32.87
CA ILE A 126 -40.65 -12.00 -33.82
C ILE A 126 -40.15 -12.04 -35.27
N GLU A 127 -38.91 -11.62 -35.54
CA GLU A 127 -38.32 -11.70 -36.88
C GLU A 127 -38.17 -13.15 -37.36
N LEU A 128 -37.81 -14.06 -36.44
CA LEU A 128 -37.74 -15.48 -36.74
C LEU A 128 -39.12 -16.07 -37.03
N ILE A 129 -40.14 -15.76 -36.22
CA ILE A 129 -41.52 -16.21 -36.46
C ILE A 129 -42.05 -15.65 -37.79
N GLN A 130 -41.74 -14.39 -38.14
CA GLN A 130 -42.16 -13.82 -39.42
C GLN A 130 -41.47 -14.49 -40.61
N THR A 131 -40.19 -14.81 -40.50
CA THR A 131 -39.46 -15.51 -41.57
C THR A 131 -39.92 -16.96 -41.72
N GLU A 132 -40.20 -17.66 -40.62
CA GLU A 132 -40.82 -18.98 -40.65
C GLU A 132 -42.24 -18.95 -41.22
N LEU A 133 -43.07 -17.97 -40.85
CA LEU A 133 -44.43 -17.83 -41.37
C LEU A 133 -44.43 -17.45 -42.85
N ALA A 134 -43.50 -16.60 -43.30
CA ALA A 134 -43.29 -16.31 -44.72
C ALA A 134 -42.86 -17.55 -45.50
N ARG A 135 -41.98 -18.38 -44.93
CA ARG A 135 -41.55 -19.66 -45.52
C ARG A 135 -42.69 -20.66 -45.61
N LEU A 136 -43.47 -20.83 -44.54
CA LEU A 136 -44.63 -21.72 -44.51
C LEU A 136 -45.72 -21.27 -45.49
N ARG A 137 -45.95 -19.96 -45.64
CA ARG A 137 -46.89 -19.42 -46.63
C ARG A 137 -46.42 -19.66 -48.06
N ALA A 138 -45.12 -19.56 -48.34
CA ALA A 138 -44.57 -19.89 -49.65
C ALA A 138 -44.74 -21.38 -49.99
N LEU A 139 -44.55 -22.28 -49.00
CA LEU A 139 -44.74 -23.72 -49.18
C LEU A 139 -46.21 -24.16 -49.30
N ALA A 140 -47.14 -23.40 -48.71
CA ALA A 140 -48.58 -23.70 -48.77
C ALA A 140 -49.29 -23.08 -49.99
N SER A 141 -48.60 -22.25 -50.76
CA SER A 141 -49.15 -21.54 -51.93
C SER A 141 -48.69 -22.12 -53.27
N ASP A 142 -48.00 -23.27 -53.23
CA ASP A 142 -47.63 -24.12 -54.38
C ASP A 142 -48.53 -25.36 -54.42
#